data_AF-A0A9E1YW62-F1
#
_entry.id   AF-A0A9E1YW62-F1
#
_cell.length_a   1.000
_cell.length_b   1.000
_cell.length_c   1.000
_cell.angle_alpha   90.00
_cell.angle_beta   90.00
_cell.angle_gamma   90.00
#
_symmetry.space_group_name_H-M   'P 1'
#
loop_
_entity.id
_entity.type
_entity.pdbx_description
1 polymer ?
#
loop_
_entity_poly.entity_id
_entity_poly.type
_entity_poly.pdbx_seq_one_letter_code
_entity_poly.pdbx_strand_id
1 'polypeptide(L)'
;KREVDIETVNPWFYPTPDNYRSRLEAAGFTVDSIALITRPTPLPTGMAGWLGTFAGLFFAALPEADRLAARDETIDLLRHSLCDDQGNWTADYVRLRFSAHLHTAA
;
A
#
# COMPACT_ATOMS: atom_id res chain seq x y z
N LYS A 1 12.05 -6.30 18.49
CA LYS A 1 11.67 -6.04 17.08
C LYS A 1 12.58 -6.88 16.20
N ARG A 2 12.05 -7.55 15.17
CA ARG A 2 12.84 -8.40 14.26
C ARG A 2 13.68 -7.49 13.35
N GLU A 3 14.96 -7.78 13.17
CA GLU A 3 15.90 -6.94 12.41
C GLU A 3 15.76 -7.20 10.90
N VAL A 4 14.84 -6.49 10.25
CA VAL A 4 14.66 -6.51 8.78
C VAL A 4 14.80 -5.09 8.26
N ASP A 5 15.65 -4.90 7.23
CA ASP A 5 15.68 -3.66 6.47
C ASP A 5 14.45 -3.59 5.56
N ILE A 6 13.45 -2.80 5.98
CA ILE A 6 12.16 -2.70 5.31
C ILE A 6 12.28 -2.15 3.88
N GLU A 7 13.27 -1.28 3.63
CA GLU A 7 13.45 -0.64 2.31
C GLU A 7 13.90 -1.65 1.26
N THR A 8 14.54 -2.74 1.68
CA THR A 8 15.00 -3.80 0.76
C THR A 8 13.89 -4.78 0.36
N VAL A 9 12.80 -4.82 1.12
CA VAL A 9 11.73 -5.82 0.95
C VAL A 9 10.37 -5.22 0.60
N ASN A 10 10.22 -3.89 0.72
CA ASN A 10 8.99 -3.20 0.38
C ASN A 10 8.81 -3.13 -1.15
N PRO A 11 7.83 -3.86 -1.73
CA PRO A 11 7.63 -3.87 -3.17
C PRO A 11 6.85 -2.65 -3.68
N TRP A 12 6.37 -1.79 -2.79
CA TRP A 12 5.39 -0.77 -3.14
C TRP A 12 6.03 0.57 -3.46
N PHE A 13 5.58 1.15 -4.56
CA PHE A 13 5.86 2.54 -4.91
C PHE A 13 4.59 3.38 -4.69
N TYR A 14 4.56 4.13 -3.57
CA TYR A 14 3.46 5.03 -3.21
C TYR A 14 3.93 6.49 -3.21
N PRO A 15 4.04 7.12 -4.39
CA PRO A 15 4.56 8.47 -4.53
C PRO A 15 3.57 9.53 -4.02
N THR A 16 4.11 10.68 -3.60
CA THR A 16 3.31 11.89 -3.41
C THR A 16 2.83 12.44 -4.75
N PRO A 17 1.78 13.28 -4.76
CA PRO A 17 1.37 14.01 -5.97
C PRO A 17 2.53 14.74 -6.64
N ASP A 18 3.36 15.46 -5.88
CA ASP A 18 4.48 16.22 -6.44
C ASP A 18 5.54 15.30 -7.06
N ASN A 19 5.89 14.20 -6.38
CA ASN A 19 6.86 13.24 -6.92
C ASN A 19 6.39 12.67 -8.27
N TYR A 20 5.12 12.29 -8.35
CA TYR A 20 4.60 11.68 -9.57
C TYR A 20 4.32 12.71 -10.67
N ARG A 21 3.92 13.94 -10.31
CA ARG A 21 3.82 15.08 -11.22
C ARG A 21 5.16 15.35 -11.90
N SER A 22 6.24 15.50 -11.13
CA SER A 22 7.56 15.77 -11.70
C SER A 22 8.03 14.66 -12.64
N ARG A 23 7.66 13.40 -12.36
CA ARG A 23 7.95 12.27 -13.26
C ARG A 23 7.17 12.36 -14.57
N LEU A 24 5.89 12.70 -14.52
CA LEU A 24 5.06 12.89 -15.71
C LEU A 24 5.58 14.04 -16.57
N GLU A 25 5.90 15.19 -15.95
CA GLU A 25 6.42 16.38 -16.64
C GLU A 25 7.81 16.12 -17.24
N ALA A 26 8.70 15.40 -16.54
CA ALA A 26 9.99 14.99 -17.08
C ALA A 26 9.86 14.02 -18.28
N ALA A 27 8.74 13.29 -18.37
CA ALA A 27 8.40 12.46 -19.52
C ALA A 27 7.65 13.23 -20.64
N GLY A 28 7.50 14.55 -20.51
CA GLY A 28 6.90 15.43 -21.52
C GLY A 28 5.38 15.59 -21.41
N PHE A 29 4.74 15.03 -20.38
CA PHE A 29 3.30 15.21 -20.18
C PHE A 29 2.98 16.55 -19.52
N THR A 30 1.86 17.14 -19.92
CA THR A 30 1.18 18.19 -19.17
C THR A 30 0.16 17.54 -18.24
N VAL A 31 0.25 17.80 -16.93
CA VAL A 31 -0.64 17.19 -15.92
C VAL A 31 -1.83 18.10 -15.64
N ASP A 32 -3.02 17.67 -16.09
CA ASP A 32 -4.29 18.38 -15.94
C ASP A 32 -4.83 18.35 -14.50
N SER A 33 -4.69 17.19 -13.84
CA SER A 33 -5.10 17.00 -12.44
C SER A 33 -4.29 15.88 -11.79
N ILE A 34 -4.05 15.99 -10.49
CA ILE A 34 -3.41 14.95 -9.68
C ILE A 34 -3.82 15.12 -8.21
N ALA A 35 -4.25 14.04 -7.57
CA ALA A 35 -4.70 14.06 -6.18
C ALA A 35 -4.57 12.69 -5.50
N LEU A 36 -4.47 12.72 -4.17
CA LEU A 36 -4.65 11.54 -3.31
C LEU A 36 -6.12 11.43 -2.90
N ILE A 37 -6.69 10.23 -3.01
CA ILE A 37 -8.09 9.95 -2.72
C ILE A 37 -8.16 8.78 -1.73
N THR A 38 -8.70 9.03 -0.55
CA THR A 38 -8.97 7.97 0.45
C THR A 38 -10.05 7.02 -0.09
N ARG A 39 -9.80 5.71 0.01
CA ARG A 39 -10.75 4.67 -0.41
C ARG A 39 -10.75 3.49 0.58
N PRO A 40 -11.33 3.68 1.78
CA PRO A 40 -11.57 2.58 2.71
C PRO A 40 -12.29 1.44 1.98
N THR A 41 -11.72 0.23 2.02
CA THR A 41 -12.21 -0.91 1.24
C THR A 41 -12.41 -2.12 2.16
N PRO A 42 -13.64 -2.66 2.28
CA PRO A 42 -13.89 -3.86 3.06
C PRO A 42 -13.05 -5.06 2.60
N LEU A 43 -12.64 -5.89 3.55
CA LEU A 43 -11.86 -7.10 3.33
C LEU A 43 -12.67 -8.35 3.73
N PRO A 44 -13.38 -9.00 2.78
CA PRO A 44 -14.19 -10.20 3.07
C PRO A 44 -13.38 -11.39 3.63
N THR A 45 -12.09 -11.46 3.30
CA THR A 45 -11.16 -12.50 3.80
C THR A 45 -10.39 -12.05 5.05
N GLY A 46 -10.74 -10.89 5.61
CA GLY A 46 -10.08 -10.27 6.75
C GLY A 46 -8.64 -9.81 6.47
N MET A 47 -8.01 -9.22 7.49
CA MET A 47 -6.62 -8.78 7.40
C MET A 47 -5.65 -9.95 7.17
N ALA A 48 -5.94 -11.12 7.72
CA ALA A 48 -5.19 -12.35 7.48
C ALA A 48 -5.11 -12.71 5.98
N GLY A 49 -6.25 -12.70 5.28
CA GLY A 49 -6.29 -12.98 3.84
C GLY A 49 -5.56 -11.92 3.02
N TRP A 50 -5.69 -10.65 3.42
CA TRP A 50 -4.97 -9.55 2.78
C TRP A 50 -3.45 -9.69 2.93
N LEU A 51 -2.95 -9.89 4.15
CA LEU A 51 -1.54 -10.10 4.43
C LEU A 51 -0.97 -11.31 3.68
N GLY A 52 -1.73 -12.41 3.64
CA GLY A 52 -1.33 -13.62 2.89
C GLY A 52 -1.21 -13.40 1.39
N THR A 53 -1.98 -12.46 0.83
CA THR A 53 -1.99 -12.19 -0.62
C THR A 53 -0.97 -11.13 -1.01
N PHE A 54 -0.85 -10.04 -0.24
CA PHE A 54 -0.10 -8.85 -0.66
C PHE A 54 1.21 -8.62 0.11
N ALA A 55 1.37 -9.17 1.32
CA ALA A 55 2.50 -8.87 2.20
C ALA A 55 3.55 -10.00 2.25
N GLY A 56 3.50 -10.96 1.32
CA GLY A 56 4.38 -12.14 1.32
C GLY A 56 5.87 -11.82 1.38
N LEU A 57 6.34 -10.77 0.70
CA LEU A 57 7.77 -10.39 0.71
C LEU A 57 8.26 -9.96 2.09
N PHE A 58 7.43 -9.25 2.87
CA PHE A 58 7.77 -8.85 4.23
C PHE A 58 7.95 -10.04 5.16
N PHE A 59 7.04 -11.03 5.08
CA PHE A 59 7.14 -12.24 5.89
C PHE A 59 8.25 -13.18 5.39
N ALA A 60 8.52 -13.22 4.09
CA ALA A 60 9.60 -14.03 3.52
C ALA A 60 10.99 -13.62 4.04
N ALA A 61 11.17 -12.34 4.39
CA ALA A 61 12.39 -11.78 4.97
C ALA A 61 12.66 -12.26 6.41
N LEU A 62 11.66 -12.88 7.06
CA LEU A 62 11.79 -13.43 8.42
C LEU A 62 12.18 -14.92 8.37
N PRO A 63 12.87 -15.42 9.41
CA PRO A 63 13.01 -16.85 9.65
C PRO A 63 11.65 -17.54 9.62
N GLU A 64 11.57 -18.72 9.03
CA GLU A 64 10.29 -19.44 8.84
C GLU A 64 9.53 -19.63 10.16
N ALA A 65 10.24 -19.95 11.23
CA ALA A 65 9.69 -20.13 12.58
C ALA A 65 9.00 -18.87 13.13
N ASP A 66 9.36 -17.67 12.66
CA ASP A 66 8.84 -16.40 13.15
C ASP A 66 7.66 -15.87 12.35
N ARG A 67 7.40 -16.40 11.15
CA ARG A 67 6.45 -15.82 10.19
C ARG A 67 5.02 -15.81 10.70
N LEU A 68 4.59 -16.91 11.32
CA LEU A 68 3.23 -17.03 11.87
C LEU A 68 3.02 -16.04 13.02
N ALA A 69 3.95 -16.02 13.98
CA ALA A 69 3.90 -15.10 15.11
C ALA A 69 3.91 -13.63 14.65
N ALA A 70 4.76 -13.28 13.68
CA ALA A 70 4.80 -11.93 13.13
C ALA A 70 3.50 -11.52 12.44
N ARG A 71 2.84 -12.45 11.74
CA ARG A 71 1.53 -12.21 11.12
C ARG A 71 0.45 -11.97 12.18
N ASP A 72 0.39 -12.80 13.20
CA ASP A 72 -0.63 -12.69 14.26
C ASP A 72 -0.45 -11.40 15.06
N GLU A 73 0.80 -11.06 15.44
CA GLU A 73 1.15 -9.78 16.06
C GLU A 73 0.72 -8.59 15.18
N THR A 74 0.93 -8.67 13.87
CA THR A 74 0.52 -7.61 12.93
C THR A 74 -1.00 -7.44 12.92
N ILE A 75 -1.76 -8.54 12.89
CA ILE A 75 -3.22 -8.50 12.92
C ILE A 75 -3.71 -7.88 14.23
N ASP A 76 -3.12 -8.25 15.36
CA ASP A 76 -3.52 -7.72 16.67
C ASP A 76 -3.22 -6.22 16.81
N LEU A 77 -2.08 -5.76 16.29
CA LEU A 77 -1.75 -4.33 16.24
C LEU A 77 -2.73 -3.53 15.37
N LEU A 78 -3.15 -4.09 14.23
CA LEU A 78 -4.05 -3.42 13.28
C LEU A 78 -5.51 -3.43 13.73
N ARG A 79 -5.90 -4.33 14.63
CA ARG A 79 -7.29 -4.53 15.06
C ARG A 79 -7.95 -3.24 15.54
N HIS A 80 -7.25 -2.46 16.35
CA HIS A 80 -7.79 -1.23 16.93
C HIS A 80 -8.09 -0.13 15.91
N SER A 81 -7.46 -0.18 14.73
CA SER A 81 -7.58 0.88 13.72
C SER A 81 -8.37 0.43 12.48
N LEU A 82 -8.32 -0.86 12.14
CA LEU A 82 -8.80 -1.38 10.86
C LEU A 82 -9.88 -2.47 11.00
N CYS A 83 -10.28 -2.82 12.22
CA CYS A 83 -11.35 -3.76 12.51
C CYS A 83 -12.41 -3.08 13.38
N ASP A 84 -13.67 -3.10 12.95
CA ASP A 84 -14.76 -2.57 13.76
C ASP A 84 -15.20 -3.55 14.87
N ASP A 85 -16.09 -3.09 15.76
CA ASP A 85 -16.63 -3.89 16.87
C ASP A 85 -17.42 -5.13 16.42
N GLN A 86 -17.81 -5.20 15.13
CA GLN A 86 -18.48 -6.36 14.53
C GLN A 86 -17.51 -7.35 13.90
N GLY A 87 -16.20 -7.06 13.91
CA GLY A 87 -15.16 -7.89 13.32
C GLY A 87 -14.94 -7.66 11.82
N ASN A 88 -15.52 -6.60 11.24
CA ASN A 88 -15.32 -6.29 9.82
C ASN A 88 -13.99 -5.58 9.64
N TRP A 89 -13.17 -6.10 8.72
CA TRP A 89 -11.88 -5.51 8.38
C TRP A 89 -11.99 -4.55 7.20
N THR A 90 -11.30 -3.42 7.28
CA THR A 90 -11.21 -2.42 6.22
C THR A 90 -9.75 -2.10 5.93
N ALA A 91 -9.33 -2.20 4.66
CA ALA A 91 -8.05 -1.64 4.21
C ALA A 91 -8.21 -0.14 3.98
N ASP A 92 -7.30 0.64 4.58
CA ASP A 92 -7.23 2.10 4.58
C ASP A 92 -6.52 2.67 3.33
N TYR A 93 -6.85 2.14 2.15
CA TYR A 93 -6.16 2.57 0.92
C TYR A 93 -6.26 4.07 0.67
N VAL A 94 -5.16 4.63 0.17
CA VAL A 94 -5.12 5.95 -0.47
C VAL A 94 -4.65 5.76 -1.91
N ARG A 95 -5.37 6.34 -2.86
CA ARG A 95 -5.07 6.20 -4.30
C ARG A 95 -4.61 7.52 -4.87
N LEU A 96 -3.44 7.52 -5.47
CA LEU A 96 -3.04 8.59 -6.37
C LEU A 96 -3.80 8.44 -7.68
N ARG A 97 -4.48 9.50 -8.11
CA ARG A 97 -5.20 9.57 -9.39
C ARG A 97 -4.80 10.83 -10.12
N PHE A 98 -4.57 10.72 -11.43
CA PHE A 98 -4.21 11.85 -12.27
C PHE A 98 -4.84 11.75 -13.65
N SER A 99 -4.88 12.88 -14.35
CA SER A 99 -5.09 13.01 -15.79
C SER A 99 -3.96 13.85 -16.36
N ALA A 100 -3.40 13.40 -17.49
CA ALA A 100 -2.31 14.09 -18.16
C ALA A 100 -2.35 13.78 -19.65
N HIS A 101 -1.83 14.69 -20.47
CA HIS A 101 -1.78 14.52 -21.92
C HIS A 101 -0.38 14.86 -22.47
N LEU A 102 0.00 14.18 -23.54
CA LEU A 102 1.21 14.47 -24.29
C LEU A 102 0.84 15.39 -25.45
N HIS A 103 1.55 16.50 -25.60
CA HIS A 103 1.40 17.32 -26.79
C HIS A 103 2.02 16.59 -27.98
N THR A 104 1.18 16.07 -28.89
CA THR A 104 1.67 15.65 -30.20
C THR A 104 2.03 16.90 -30.98
N ALA A 105 3.29 17.03 -31.40
CA ALA A 105 3.65 18.05 -32.38
C ALA A 105 2.82 17.83 -33.65
N ALA A 106 2.21 18.89 -34.16
CA ALA A 106 1.48 18.90 -35.43
C ALA A 106 2.42 18.63 -36.61
#